data_AF-A0ABD4T664-F1
#
_entry.id   AF-A0ABD4T664-F1
#
_cell.length_a   1.000
_cell.length_b   1.000
_cell.length_c   1.000
_cell.angle_alpha   90.00
_cell.angle_beta   90.00
_cell.angle_gamma   90.00
#
_symmetry.space_group_name_H-M   'P 1'
#
loop_
_entity.id
_entity.type
_entity.pdbx_description
1 polymer ?
#
loop_
_entity_poly.entity_id
_entity_poly.type
_entity_poly.pdbx_seq_one_letter_code
_entity_poly.pdbx_strand_id
1 'polypeptide(L)'
;MIQLQSLVGHEPENISLSITIQSALSIGAGGSSGSLADKPMIRKTNGQLIIPASHLKGRLRHECEKIARGLGWEICESPQADSMCPSSHHQPEHHCLACQIFGSPSLPSRLLFDDLVCPLTDSTFFEVLRPGVTINRRRKVAEDQKLYFLETSPQNAKLSFTGSIQLQPGYPEQTIPLVLAGLSLIRALGGSKSSGLGWIAVNSQDFPTPTETDWFKLLPKRGEG
;
A
#
# COMPACT_ATOMS: atom_id res chain seq x y z
N MET A 1 0.46 -24.43 -35.69
CA MET A 1 1.21 -24.67 -34.43
C MET A 1 1.88 -23.38 -34.05
N ILE A 2 1.32 -22.63 -33.10
CA ILE A 2 1.95 -21.41 -32.59
C ILE A 2 3.07 -21.86 -31.64
N GLN A 3 4.32 -21.57 -32.00
CA GLN A 3 5.48 -21.89 -31.16
C GLN A 3 5.44 -21.03 -29.89
N LEU A 4 5.05 -21.65 -28.77
CA LEU A 4 5.06 -21.11 -27.40
C LEU A 4 6.48 -20.91 -26.82
N GLN A 5 7.52 -21.13 -27.61
CA GLN A 5 8.92 -21.13 -27.15
C GLN A 5 9.59 -19.74 -27.18
N SER A 6 8.90 -18.69 -27.67
CA SER A 6 9.39 -17.31 -27.63
C SER A 6 8.96 -16.52 -26.38
N LEU A 7 8.21 -17.14 -25.46
CA LEU A 7 7.87 -16.59 -24.14
C LEU A 7 8.85 -17.06 -23.05
N VAL A 8 10.15 -17.08 -23.36
CA VAL A 8 11.20 -17.01 -22.33
C VAL A 8 11.19 -15.53 -21.88
N GLY A 9 10.23 -15.07 -21.10
CA GLY A 9 10.02 -15.54 -19.74
C GLY A 9 11.14 -14.95 -18.89
N HIS A 10 11.27 -13.61 -18.89
CA HIS A 10 11.94 -12.94 -17.77
C HIS A 10 11.19 -13.43 -16.52
N GLU A 11 11.85 -14.20 -15.66
CA GLU A 11 11.24 -14.56 -14.39
C GLU A 11 10.79 -13.27 -13.68
N PRO A 12 9.53 -13.20 -13.22
CA PRO A 12 9.06 -12.02 -12.52
C PRO A 12 9.93 -11.84 -11.28
N GLU A 13 10.66 -10.73 -11.24
CA GLU A 13 11.44 -10.36 -10.08
C GLU A 13 10.46 -10.05 -8.95
N ASN A 14 10.61 -10.71 -7.80
CA ASN A 14 9.66 -10.62 -6.70
C ASN A 14 10.32 -10.05 -5.46
N ILE A 15 9.65 -9.10 -4.80
CA ILE A 15 10.03 -8.59 -3.49
C ILE A 15 9.08 -9.22 -2.47
N SER A 16 9.61 -10.12 -1.65
CA SER A 16 8.89 -10.69 -0.51
C SER A 16 8.66 -9.64 0.56
N LEU A 17 7.46 -9.62 1.13
CA LEU A 17 7.01 -8.57 2.03
C LEU A 17 6.39 -9.17 3.28
N SER A 18 6.93 -8.79 4.43
CA SER A 18 6.47 -9.22 5.74
C SER A 18 6.23 -8.01 6.63
N ILE A 19 5.01 -7.87 7.13
CA ILE A 19 4.59 -6.72 7.96
C ILE A 19 4.10 -7.24 9.30
N THR A 20 4.69 -6.73 10.37
CA THR A 20 4.21 -6.98 11.74
C THR A 20 3.39 -5.81 12.24
N ILE A 21 2.19 -6.10 12.74
CA ILE A 21 1.33 -5.10 13.35
C ILE A 21 1.79 -4.84 14.79
N GLN A 22 2.15 -3.59 15.08
CA GLN A 22 2.62 -3.15 16.41
C GLN A 22 1.48 -2.64 17.32
N SER A 23 0.37 -2.19 16.73
CA SER A 23 -0.80 -1.67 17.44
C SER A 23 -2.08 -2.21 16.82
N ALA A 24 -3.18 -2.27 17.58
CA ALA A 24 -4.52 -2.63 17.10
C ALA A 24 -4.79 -2.16 15.65
N LEU A 25 -5.03 -3.11 14.73
CA LEU A 25 -5.31 -2.82 13.33
C LEU A 25 -6.79 -2.46 13.17
N SER A 26 -7.08 -1.40 12.43
CA SER A 26 -8.43 -1.08 11.96
C SER A 26 -8.37 -0.76 10.47
N ILE A 27 -8.55 -1.79 9.65
CA ILE A 27 -8.75 -1.68 8.20
C ILE A 27 -10.21 -2.05 7.94
N GLY A 28 -11.08 -1.05 8.02
CA GLY A 28 -12.48 -1.22 7.66
C GLY A 28 -12.66 -1.15 6.15
N ALA A 29 -13.35 -2.13 5.57
CA ALA A 29 -14.05 -1.89 4.31
C ALA A 29 -15.21 -0.93 4.60
N GLY A 30 -15.29 0.20 3.90
CA GLY A 30 -16.48 1.05 3.99
C GLY A 30 -17.67 0.29 3.40
N GLY A 31 -18.67 -0.02 4.23
CA GLY A 31 -19.98 -0.48 3.77
C GLY A 31 -20.24 -1.98 3.81
N SER A 32 -19.97 -2.67 4.93
CA SER A 32 -20.41 -4.05 5.12
C SER A 32 -21.60 -4.14 6.08
N SER A 33 -22.75 -4.43 5.51
CA SER A 33 -23.93 -4.94 6.21
C SER A 33 -23.62 -6.34 6.76
N GLY A 34 -23.56 -6.52 8.07
CA GLY A 34 -23.51 -7.85 8.69
C GLY A 34 -22.62 -8.03 9.93
N SER A 35 -21.79 -7.06 10.30
CA SER A 35 -21.10 -7.02 11.62
C SER A 35 -21.73 -5.95 12.52
N LEU A 36 -21.62 -6.13 13.85
CA LEU A 36 -21.93 -5.10 14.86
C LEU A 36 -20.97 -3.90 14.79
N ALA A 37 -19.90 -3.97 13.98
CA ALA A 37 -18.92 -2.91 13.78
C ALA A 37 -19.10 -2.16 12.44
N ASP A 38 -18.87 -0.85 12.47
CA ASP A 38 -18.99 0.02 11.30
C ASP A 38 -17.83 -0.12 10.30
N LYS A 39 -16.74 -0.81 10.70
CA LYS A 39 -15.49 -0.98 9.95
C LYS A 39 -14.85 -2.35 10.24
N PRO A 40 -15.43 -3.46 9.75
CA PRO A 40 -14.88 -4.77 10.06
C PRO A 40 -13.58 -5.03 9.31
N MET A 41 -12.74 -5.87 9.92
CA MET A 41 -11.50 -6.32 9.29
C MET A 41 -11.81 -7.22 8.10
N ILE A 42 -11.11 -7.01 6.99
CA ILE A 42 -11.34 -7.80 5.77
C ILE A 42 -10.77 -9.22 5.98
N ARG A 43 -11.60 -10.23 5.70
CA ARG A 43 -11.27 -11.65 5.83
C ARG A 43 -11.41 -12.36 4.49
N LYS A 44 -10.56 -13.36 4.25
CA LYS A 44 -10.78 -14.34 3.16
C LYS A 44 -11.93 -15.28 3.54
N THR A 45 -12.44 -16.02 2.55
CA THR A 45 -13.49 -17.04 2.73
C THR A 45 -13.12 -18.15 3.73
N ASN A 46 -11.84 -18.29 4.06
CA ASN A 46 -11.30 -19.22 5.04
C ASN A 46 -11.09 -18.62 6.45
N GLY A 47 -11.56 -17.39 6.70
CA GLY A 47 -11.47 -16.70 8.00
C GLY A 47 -10.15 -15.99 8.27
N GLN A 48 -9.15 -16.07 7.38
CA GLN A 48 -7.87 -15.38 7.56
C GLN A 48 -8.00 -13.87 7.36
N LEU A 49 -7.37 -13.09 8.24
CA LEU A 49 -7.26 -11.64 8.12
C LEU A 49 -6.37 -11.28 6.92
N ILE A 50 -6.81 -10.28 6.14
CA ILE A 50 -6.05 -9.76 5.01
C ILE A 50 -5.86 -8.25 5.06
N ILE A 51 -4.73 -7.79 4.55
CA ILE A 51 -4.50 -6.39 4.16
C ILE A 51 -4.62 -6.34 2.63
N PRO A 52 -5.62 -5.61 2.09
CA PRO A 52 -5.80 -5.53 0.65
C PRO A 52 -4.57 -4.98 -0.07
N ALA A 53 -4.21 -5.60 -1.19
CA ALA A 53 -3.16 -5.18 -2.10
C ALA A 53 -3.33 -3.71 -2.52
N SER A 54 -4.57 -3.27 -2.75
CA SER A 54 -4.91 -1.90 -3.13
C SER A 54 -4.52 -0.87 -2.05
N HIS A 55 -4.69 -1.22 -0.77
CA HIS A 55 -4.32 -0.34 0.35
C HIS A 55 -2.79 -0.21 0.48
N LEU A 56 -2.07 -1.33 0.36
CA LEU A 56 -0.62 -1.34 0.37
C LEU A 56 -0.06 -0.55 -0.82
N LYS A 57 -0.55 -0.86 -2.04
CA LYS A 57 -0.17 -0.18 -3.28
C LYS A 57 -0.41 1.33 -3.19
N GLY A 58 -1.59 1.75 -2.75
CA GLY A 58 -1.93 3.17 -2.61
C GLY A 58 -1.03 3.88 -1.59
N ARG A 59 -0.75 3.23 -0.47
CA ARG A 59 0.14 3.81 0.55
C ARG A 59 1.59 3.89 0.08
N LEU A 60 2.09 2.85 -0.57
CA LEU A 60 3.43 2.82 -1.12
C LEU A 60 3.58 3.88 -2.21
N ARG A 61 2.62 3.96 -3.15
CA ARG A 61 2.58 5.02 -4.18
C ARG A 61 2.72 6.40 -3.56
N HIS A 62 1.93 6.71 -2.53
CA HIS A 62 2.00 8.00 -1.84
C HIS A 62 3.39 8.31 -1.27
N GLU A 63 4.05 7.36 -0.62
CA GLU A 63 5.41 7.60 -0.09
C GLU A 63 6.45 7.73 -1.22
N CYS A 64 6.35 6.92 -2.28
CA CYS A 64 7.20 7.03 -3.45
C CYS A 64 7.03 8.38 -4.16
N GLU A 65 5.81 8.87 -4.32
CA GLU A 65 5.54 10.19 -4.90
C GLU A 65 6.16 11.31 -4.05
N LYS A 66 6.09 11.22 -2.72
CA LYS A 66 6.75 12.18 -1.83
C LYS A 66 8.27 12.17 -1.99
N ILE A 67 8.89 10.99 -2.02
CA ILE A 67 10.34 10.86 -2.24
C ILE A 67 10.71 11.44 -3.60
N ALA A 68 10.03 11.03 -4.66
CA ALA A 68 10.32 11.48 -6.01
C ALA A 68 10.18 13.01 -6.16
N ARG A 69 9.11 13.62 -5.63
CA ARG A 69 8.98 15.09 -5.59
C ARG A 69 10.11 15.75 -4.80
N GLY A 70 10.49 15.17 -3.65
CA GLY A 70 11.62 15.67 -2.85
C GLY A 70 12.98 15.59 -3.54
N LEU A 71 13.14 14.64 -4.47
CA LEU A 71 14.33 14.48 -5.31
C LEU A 71 14.30 15.32 -6.60
N GLY A 72 13.22 16.07 -6.85
CA GLY A 72 13.08 16.95 -8.01
C GLY A 72 12.43 16.32 -9.24
N TRP A 73 11.75 15.18 -9.11
CA TRP A 73 10.93 14.63 -10.19
C TRP A 73 9.60 15.37 -10.32
N GLU A 74 9.16 15.60 -11.56
CA GLU A 74 7.81 16.08 -11.85
C GLU A 74 6.83 14.90 -11.77
N ILE A 75 5.97 14.92 -10.76
CA ILE A 75 4.99 13.85 -10.48
C ILE A 75 3.60 14.45 -10.50
N CYS A 76 2.68 13.82 -11.25
CA CYS A 76 1.29 14.25 -11.32
C CYS A 76 0.57 14.13 -9.96
N GLU A 77 -0.64 14.70 -9.86
CA GLU A 77 -1.47 14.55 -8.68
C GLU A 77 -2.37 13.31 -8.81
N SER A 78 -2.29 12.43 -7.84
CA SER A 78 -3.04 11.17 -7.74
C SER A 78 -3.98 11.25 -6.53
N PRO A 79 -5.17 10.62 -6.52
CA PRO A 79 -5.65 9.58 -7.45
C PRO A 79 -6.72 10.04 -8.46
N GLN A 80 -7.02 11.34 -8.57
CA GLN A 80 -8.05 11.83 -9.47
C GLN A 80 -7.58 11.71 -10.93
N ALA A 81 -8.35 11.02 -11.77
CA ALA A 81 -7.96 10.76 -13.16
C ALA A 81 -7.64 12.05 -13.94
N ASP A 82 -8.36 13.13 -13.66
CA ASP A 82 -8.19 14.44 -14.31
C ASP A 82 -6.87 15.14 -13.95
N SER A 83 -6.29 14.81 -12.79
CA SER A 83 -5.03 15.39 -12.31
C SER A 83 -3.82 14.48 -12.53
N MET A 84 -4.06 13.27 -13.05
CA MET A 84 -3.04 12.30 -13.42
C MET A 84 -2.51 12.55 -14.84
N CYS A 85 -1.41 11.88 -15.20
CA CYS A 85 -0.88 11.93 -16.56
C CYS A 85 -1.98 11.62 -17.59
N PRO A 86 -2.02 12.37 -18.71
CA PRO A 86 -3.15 12.38 -19.62
C PRO A 86 -3.39 11.01 -20.26
N SER A 87 -4.67 10.62 -20.30
CA SER A 87 -5.08 9.33 -20.87
C SER A 87 -4.89 9.23 -22.39
N SER A 88 -4.59 10.34 -23.06
CA SER A 88 -4.35 10.41 -24.52
C SER A 88 -3.03 9.76 -24.94
N HIS A 89 -2.10 9.55 -24.01
CA HIS A 89 -0.85 8.86 -24.28
C HIS A 89 -0.85 7.51 -23.56
N HIS A 90 -0.44 6.47 -24.27
CA HIS A 90 -0.28 5.11 -23.72
C HIS A 90 1.19 4.71 -23.55
N GLN A 91 2.10 5.56 -24.01
CA GLN A 91 3.53 5.28 -23.98
C GLN A 91 4.16 5.77 -22.66
N PRO A 92 5.02 4.98 -21.99
CA PRO A 92 5.59 5.31 -20.68
C PRO A 92 6.36 6.65 -20.62
N GLU A 93 7.02 7.06 -21.70
CA GLU A 93 7.83 8.27 -21.78
C GLU A 93 7.04 9.57 -21.59
N HIS A 94 5.72 9.54 -21.84
CA HIS A 94 4.81 10.67 -21.61
C HIS A 94 4.24 10.69 -20.19
N HIS A 95 4.63 9.74 -19.33
CA HIS A 95 4.14 9.60 -17.98
C HIS A 95 5.23 9.93 -16.96
N CYS A 96 4.84 10.50 -15.84
CA CYS A 96 5.75 10.68 -14.72
C CYS A 96 6.24 9.33 -14.17
N LEU A 97 7.36 9.36 -13.46
CA LEU A 97 7.99 8.16 -12.87
C LEU A 97 7.00 7.33 -12.04
N ALA A 98 6.15 7.98 -11.23
CA ALA A 98 5.16 7.29 -10.41
C ALA A 98 4.11 6.53 -11.25
N CYS A 99 3.64 7.11 -12.36
CA CYS A 99 2.70 6.45 -13.26
C CYS A 99 3.36 5.31 -14.03
N GLN A 100 4.63 5.44 -14.42
CA GLN A 100 5.38 4.34 -15.06
C GLN A 100 5.53 3.12 -14.14
N ILE A 101 5.63 3.33 -12.83
CA ILE A 101 5.79 2.27 -11.82
C ILE A 101 4.43 1.70 -11.38
N PHE A 102 3.53 2.56 -10.90
CA PHE A 102 2.26 2.17 -10.25
C PHE A 102 1.06 2.12 -11.21
N GLY A 103 1.23 2.60 -12.43
CA GLY A 103 0.18 2.72 -13.45
C GLY A 103 -0.61 4.03 -13.37
N SER A 104 -1.38 4.27 -14.42
CA SER A 104 -2.37 5.34 -14.61
C SER A 104 -3.62 4.74 -15.31
N PRO A 105 -4.70 5.50 -15.50
CA PRO A 105 -5.83 5.02 -16.30
C PRO A 105 -5.47 4.57 -17.72
N SER A 106 -4.41 5.14 -18.32
CA SER A 106 -3.94 4.84 -19.68
C SER A 106 -2.72 3.92 -19.74
N LEU A 107 -2.04 3.67 -18.62
CA LEU A 107 -0.81 2.89 -18.55
C LEU A 107 -0.93 1.79 -17.46
N PRO A 108 -0.72 0.50 -17.80
CA PRO A 108 -0.79 -0.56 -16.81
C PRO A 108 0.34 -0.45 -15.77
N SER A 109 0.05 -0.91 -14.55
CA SER A 109 1.01 -0.98 -13.46
C SER A 109 2.13 -1.98 -13.77
N ARG A 110 3.39 -1.59 -13.49
CA ARG A 110 4.54 -2.52 -13.55
C ARG A 110 4.74 -3.28 -12.25
N LEU A 111 4.06 -2.86 -11.18
CA LEU A 111 4.03 -3.56 -9.91
C LEU A 111 2.69 -4.26 -9.72
N LEU A 112 2.71 -5.57 -9.50
CA LEU A 112 1.56 -6.36 -9.04
C LEU A 112 1.73 -6.66 -7.56
N PHE A 113 0.67 -6.43 -6.79
CA PHE A 113 0.69 -6.60 -5.33
C PHE A 113 -0.22 -7.74 -4.96
N ASP A 114 0.30 -8.67 -4.15
CA ASP A 114 -0.54 -9.65 -3.48
C ASP A 114 -1.20 -9.03 -2.24
N ASP A 115 -2.38 -9.56 -1.89
CA ASP A 115 -2.95 -9.29 -0.58
C ASP A 115 -2.02 -9.86 0.49
N LEU A 116 -1.72 -9.08 1.53
CA LEU A 116 -0.95 -9.62 2.65
C LEU A 116 -1.89 -10.46 3.52
N VAL A 117 -1.51 -11.71 3.77
CA VAL A 117 -2.34 -12.66 4.50
C VAL A 117 -1.71 -12.94 5.87
N CYS A 118 -2.53 -12.94 6.91
CA CYS A 118 -2.11 -13.46 8.21
C CYS A 118 -2.25 -14.98 8.23
N PRO A 119 -1.19 -15.76 8.52
CA PRO A 119 -1.26 -17.21 8.54
C PRO A 119 -2.11 -17.75 9.70
N LEU A 120 -2.33 -16.95 10.74
CA LEU A 120 -3.14 -17.30 11.91
C LEU A 120 -4.64 -17.31 11.55
N THR A 121 -5.37 -18.33 12.02
CA THR A 121 -6.81 -18.54 11.80
C THR A 121 -7.61 -18.39 13.10
N ASP A 122 -8.94 -18.25 12.96
CA ASP A 122 -9.90 -17.67 13.91
C ASP A 122 -9.92 -18.16 15.37
N SER A 123 -9.33 -19.32 15.70
CA SER A 123 -9.37 -19.85 17.07
C SER A 123 -8.57 -19.03 18.10
N THR A 124 -7.88 -17.96 17.67
CA THR A 124 -7.02 -17.12 18.53
C THR A 124 -7.48 -15.66 18.62
N PHE A 125 -8.52 -15.25 17.91
CA PHE A 125 -8.91 -13.84 17.81
C PHE A 125 -10.18 -13.54 18.60
N PHE A 126 -10.03 -12.76 19.67
CA PHE A 126 -11.15 -12.02 20.25
C PHE A 126 -11.21 -10.66 19.56
N GLU A 127 -12.23 -10.41 18.75
CA GLU A 127 -12.50 -9.08 18.20
C GLU A 127 -12.78 -8.12 19.35
N VAL A 128 -12.00 -7.05 19.44
CA VAL A 128 -12.23 -5.99 20.44
C VAL A 128 -12.92 -4.83 19.75
N LEU A 129 -14.22 -4.67 20.06
CA LEU A 129 -14.99 -3.49 19.66
C LEU A 129 -14.52 -2.30 20.49
N ARG A 130 -13.94 -1.29 19.84
CA ARG A 130 -13.63 -0.01 20.47
C ARG A 130 -14.71 1.02 20.13
N PRO A 131 -15.46 1.53 21.13
CA PRO A 131 -16.39 2.61 20.89
C PRO A 131 -15.63 3.92 20.69
N GLY A 132 -15.90 4.61 19.58
CA GLY A 132 -15.49 5.98 19.33
C GLY A 132 -16.70 6.91 19.41
N VAL A 133 -16.49 8.12 19.93
CA VAL A 133 -17.50 9.18 19.94
C VAL A 133 -16.97 10.41 19.20
N THR A 134 -17.79 10.99 18.34
CA THR A 134 -17.46 12.27 17.71
C THR A 134 -17.85 13.41 18.64
N ILE A 135 -16.88 14.27 19.00
CA ILE A 135 -17.13 15.44 19.84
C ILE A 135 -17.22 16.68 18.96
N ASN A 136 -18.36 17.39 19.03
CA ASN A 136 -18.51 18.66 18.35
C ASN A 136 -17.70 19.74 19.09
N ARG A 137 -16.56 20.15 18.51
CA ARG A 137 -15.64 21.12 19.13
C ARG A 137 -16.28 22.48 19.44
N ARG A 138 -17.34 22.89 18.74
CA ARG A 138 -18.01 24.19 18.93
C ARG A 138 -19.02 24.14 20.09
N ARG A 139 -19.73 23.01 20.24
CA ARG A 139 -20.72 22.81 21.29
C ARG A 139 -20.16 22.14 22.56
N LYS A 140 -18.94 21.59 22.50
CA LYS A 140 -18.28 20.82 23.58
C LYS A 140 -19.13 19.65 24.14
N VAL A 141 -20.10 19.19 23.36
CA VAL A 141 -20.91 18.00 23.65
C VAL A 141 -20.59 16.91 22.64
N ALA A 142 -20.77 15.66 23.09
CA ALA A 142 -20.84 14.53 22.17
C ALA A 142 -21.99 14.77 21.18
N GLU A 143 -21.75 14.55 19.89
CA GLU A 143 -22.83 14.58 18.92
C GLU A 143 -23.69 13.33 19.08
N ASP A 144 -24.98 13.52 19.37
CA ASP A 144 -25.96 12.43 19.37
C ASP A 144 -25.91 11.71 18.03
N GLN A 145 -25.93 10.37 18.06
CA GLN A 145 -25.91 9.47 16.90
C GLN A 145 -24.59 9.36 16.10
N LYS A 146 -23.43 9.63 16.70
CA LYS A 146 -22.12 9.29 16.11
C LYS A 146 -21.23 8.44 17.02
N LEU A 147 -21.83 7.44 17.65
CA LEU A 147 -21.11 6.27 18.16
C LEU A 147 -20.71 5.43 16.97
N TYR A 148 -19.41 5.20 16.78
CA TYR A 148 -18.93 4.22 15.81
C TYR A 148 -18.09 3.15 16.50
N PHE A 149 -18.32 1.90 16.12
CA PHE A 149 -17.58 0.76 16.65
C PHE A 149 -16.48 0.37 15.68
N LEU A 150 -15.23 0.48 16.13
CA LEU A 150 -14.09 -0.04 15.41
C LEU A 150 -13.82 -1.47 15.87
N GLU A 151 -13.93 -2.42 14.96
CA GLU A 151 -13.27 -3.71 15.14
C GLU A 151 -11.76 -3.49 15.16
N THR A 152 -11.13 -3.97 16.22
CA THR A 152 -9.69 -3.94 16.37
C THR A 152 -9.15 -5.32 16.71
N SER A 153 -8.02 -5.67 16.10
CA SER A 153 -7.23 -6.82 16.57
C SER A 153 -6.77 -6.57 18.02
N PRO A 154 -6.64 -7.61 18.86
CA PRO A 154 -6.09 -7.46 20.20
C PRO A 154 -4.76 -6.67 20.19
N GLN A 155 -4.58 -5.78 21.17
CA GLN A 155 -3.28 -5.14 21.40
C GLN A 155 -2.22 -6.23 21.65
N ASN A 156 -1.01 -6.02 21.14
CA ASN A 156 0.15 -6.92 21.30
C ASN A 156 0.09 -8.30 20.63
N ALA A 157 -0.85 -8.57 19.73
CA ALA A 157 -0.90 -9.87 19.05
C ALA A 157 0.26 -10.14 18.06
N LYS A 158 1.17 -9.17 17.82
CA LYS A 158 2.32 -9.26 16.89
C LYS A 158 1.96 -9.97 15.58
N LEU A 159 0.80 -9.63 15.01
CA LEU A 159 0.29 -10.30 13.83
C LEU A 159 1.21 -10.01 12.67
N SER A 160 1.75 -11.07 12.08
CA SER A 160 2.55 -11.00 10.87
C SER A 160 1.65 -11.24 9.66
N PHE A 161 1.80 -10.40 8.66
CA PHE A 161 1.13 -10.49 7.37
C PHE A 161 2.19 -10.62 6.29
N THR A 162 2.06 -11.63 5.44
CA THR A 162 3.03 -11.91 4.38
C THR A 162 2.38 -11.83 3.00
N GLY A 163 3.16 -11.40 2.02
CA GLY A 163 2.78 -11.37 0.61
C GLY A 163 3.98 -10.98 -0.25
N SER A 164 3.75 -10.68 -1.53
CA SER A 164 4.82 -10.30 -2.44
C SER A 164 4.42 -9.15 -3.36
N ILE A 165 5.43 -8.43 -3.85
CA ILE A 165 5.31 -7.47 -4.95
C ILE A 165 6.05 -8.07 -6.15
N GLN A 166 5.32 -8.31 -7.23
CA GLN A 166 5.87 -8.82 -8.47
C GLN A 166 6.19 -7.67 -9.42
N LEU A 167 7.42 -7.63 -9.92
CA LEU A 167 7.89 -6.64 -10.89
C LEU A 167 7.72 -7.19 -12.30
N GLN A 168 6.88 -6.52 -13.09
CA GLN A 168 6.67 -6.84 -14.49
C GLN A 168 7.79 -6.24 -15.34
N PRO A 169 8.26 -6.93 -16.39
CA PRO A 169 9.31 -6.42 -17.28
C PRO A 169 9.01 -5.01 -17.83
N GLY A 170 10.08 -4.25 -18.09
CA GLY A 170 9.98 -2.89 -18.63
C GLY A 170 9.66 -1.82 -17.58
N TYR A 171 10.01 -2.05 -16.31
CA TYR A 171 9.96 -1.03 -15.27
C TYR A 171 11.18 -0.07 -15.37
N PRO A 172 11.07 1.21 -14.96
CA PRO A 172 12.20 2.14 -14.94
C PRO A 172 13.30 1.72 -13.95
N GLU A 173 14.57 2.03 -14.22
CA GLU A 173 15.71 1.67 -13.35
C GLU A 173 15.59 2.18 -11.90
N GLN A 174 14.80 3.23 -11.68
CA GLN A 174 14.49 3.81 -10.37
C GLN A 174 13.53 2.97 -9.53
N THR A 175 12.86 1.97 -10.12
CA THR A 175 11.73 1.27 -9.51
C THR A 175 12.09 0.61 -8.19
N ILE A 176 13.12 -0.24 -8.19
CA ILE A 176 13.55 -0.98 -7.00
C ILE A 176 13.98 -0.03 -5.88
N PRO A 177 14.95 0.89 -6.06
CA PRO A 177 15.37 1.77 -4.97
C PRO A 177 14.23 2.66 -4.47
N LEU A 178 13.31 3.10 -5.34
CA LEU A 178 12.18 3.95 -4.94
C LEU A 178 11.15 3.15 -4.13
N VAL A 179 10.86 1.91 -4.54
CA VAL A 179 9.97 1.00 -3.81
C VAL A 179 10.55 0.67 -2.44
N LEU A 180 11.83 0.33 -2.34
CA LEU A 180 12.48 0.03 -1.06
C LEU A 180 12.47 1.23 -0.12
N ALA A 181 12.82 2.43 -0.62
CA ALA A 181 12.72 3.66 0.15
C ALA A 181 11.27 3.92 0.60
N GLY A 182 10.31 3.79 -0.31
CA GLY A 182 8.89 3.96 0.00
C GLY A 182 8.41 3.01 1.09
N LEU A 183 8.75 1.72 0.99
CA LEU A 183 8.42 0.69 1.97
C LEU A 183 8.99 1.00 3.35
N SER A 184 10.24 1.47 3.42
CA SER A 184 10.89 1.87 4.68
C SER A 184 10.19 3.03 5.39
N LEU A 185 9.45 3.87 4.65
CA LEU A 185 8.70 5.01 5.18
C LEU A 185 7.27 4.66 5.62
N ILE A 186 6.78 3.45 5.32
CA ILE A 186 5.43 3.05 5.72
C ILE A 186 5.42 2.66 7.21
N ARG A 187 5.04 3.63 8.06
CA ARG A 187 4.92 3.42 9.52
C ARG A 187 3.52 3.01 9.98
N ALA A 188 2.50 3.20 9.14
CA ALA A 188 1.11 2.89 9.49
C ALA A 188 0.24 2.58 8.26
N LEU A 189 -0.69 1.62 8.42
CA LEU A 189 -1.72 1.23 7.46
C LEU A 189 -3.13 1.39 8.06
N GLY A 190 -4.11 1.87 7.28
CA GLY A 190 -5.50 2.06 7.72
C GLY A 190 -5.96 3.52 7.88
N GLY A 191 -7.24 3.71 8.22
CA GLY A 191 -7.94 5.02 8.16
C GLY A 191 -7.89 5.88 9.44
N SER A 192 -7.34 5.37 10.55
CA SER A 192 -7.38 6.04 11.87
C SER A 192 -5.98 6.39 12.40
N LYS A 193 -5.12 6.91 11.51
CA LYS A 193 -3.71 7.23 11.79
C LYS A 193 -3.54 8.31 12.87
N SER A 194 -4.48 9.25 12.97
CA SER A 194 -4.50 10.34 13.96
C SER A 194 -4.98 9.93 15.35
N SER A 195 -5.47 8.69 15.53
CA SER A 195 -5.93 8.17 16.82
C SER A 195 -5.06 7.01 17.35
N GLY A 196 -3.84 6.85 16.83
CA GLY A 196 -2.86 5.87 17.35
C GLY A 196 -3.08 4.41 16.93
N LEU A 197 -3.83 4.14 15.86
CA LEU A 197 -4.14 2.79 15.38
C LEU A 197 -3.39 2.47 14.07
N GLY A 198 -3.09 1.18 13.84
CA GLY A 198 -2.53 0.68 12.59
C GLY A 198 -1.02 0.89 12.38
N TRP A 199 -0.25 1.12 13.45
CA TRP A 199 1.22 1.11 13.39
C TRP A 199 1.74 -0.24 12.97
N ILE A 200 2.64 -0.23 12.01
CA ILE A 200 3.26 -1.42 11.45
C ILE A 200 4.78 -1.31 11.45
N ALA A 201 5.44 -2.46 11.53
CA ALA A 201 6.84 -2.61 11.22
C ALA A 201 6.96 -3.46 9.95
N VAL A 202 7.56 -2.87 8.91
CA VAL A 202 7.95 -3.62 7.71
C VAL A 202 9.25 -4.34 8.02
N ASN A 203 9.27 -5.67 7.85
CA ASN A 203 10.50 -6.44 7.98
C ASN A 203 11.28 -6.35 6.67
N SER A 204 12.47 -5.74 6.74
CA SER A 204 13.34 -5.54 5.58
C SER A 204 14.34 -6.68 5.35
N GLN A 205 14.30 -7.75 6.16
CA GLN A 205 15.22 -8.89 6.02
C GLN A 205 15.10 -9.59 4.66
N ASP A 206 13.90 -9.56 4.06
CA ASP A 206 13.61 -10.20 2.79
C ASP A 206 13.78 -9.25 1.59
N PHE A 207 14.25 -8.02 1.82
CA PHE A 207 14.42 -7.02 0.76
C PHE A 207 15.80 -7.17 0.11
N PRO A 208 15.90 -6.93 -1.21
CA PRO A 208 17.19 -6.75 -1.85
C PRO A 208 17.95 -5.60 -1.19
N THR A 209 19.23 -5.83 -0.89
CA THR A 209 20.09 -4.79 -0.29
C THR A 209 20.51 -3.81 -1.38
N PRO A 210 20.03 -2.55 -1.34
CA PRO A 210 20.41 -1.57 -2.35
C PRO A 210 21.87 -1.15 -2.16
N THR A 211 22.58 -1.04 -3.27
CA THR A 211 23.96 -0.51 -3.31
C THR A 211 23.94 1.02 -3.36
N GLU A 212 25.08 1.67 -3.12
CA GLU A 212 25.18 3.13 -3.23
C GLU A 212 24.81 3.64 -4.64
N THR A 213 25.20 2.89 -5.68
CA THR A 213 24.86 3.21 -7.07
C THR A 213 23.37 3.10 -7.36
N ASP A 214 22.63 2.24 -6.65
CA ASP A 214 21.17 2.15 -6.78
C ASP A 214 20.48 3.40 -6.28
N TRP A 215 20.98 4.02 -5.20
CA TRP A 215 20.44 5.27 -4.68
C TRP A 215 20.67 6.44 -5.64
N PHE A 216 21.83 6.48 -6.31
CA PHE A 216 22.12 7.53 -7.30
C PHE A 216 21.18 7.48 -8.51
N LYS A 217 20.64 6.31 -8.88
CA LYS A 217 19.65 6.18 -9.96
C LYS A 217 18.38 6.99 -9.68
N LEU A 218 18.04 7.23 -8.41
CA LEU A 218 16.86 7.99 -8.03
C LEU A 218 16.95 9.49 -8.35
N LEU A 219 18.14 10.00 -8.64
CA LEU A 219 18.27 11.40 -9.04
C LEU A 219 17.76 11.55 -10.48
N PRO A 220 16.93 12.58 -10.76
CA PRO A 220 16.55 12.87 -12.13
C PRO A 220 17.82 13.16 -12.92
N LYS A 221 17.97 12.50 -14.08
CA LYS A 221 19.01 12.84 -15.04
C LYS A 221 18.70 14.26 -15.48
N ARG A 222 19.46 15.25 -14.98
CA ARG A 222 19.34 16.63 -15.44
C ARG A 222 19.46 16.57 -16.96
N GLY A 223 18.39 16.93 -17.66
CA GLY A 223 18.50 17.21 -19.08
C GLY A 223 19.56 18.29 -19.23
N GLU A 224 20.59 18.00 -20.03
CA GLU A 224 21.31 19.06 -20.71
C GLU A 224 20.23 19.85 -21.46
N GLY A 225 19.99 21.08 -20.99
CA GLY A 225 19.03 22.00 -21.59
C GLY A 225 19.44 22.42 -23.00
#